data_AF-A0A4Z0BF76-F1
#
_entry.id   AF-A0A4Z0BF76-F1
#
_cell.length_a   1.000
_cell.length_b   1.000
_cell.length_c   1.000
_cell.angle_alpha   90.00
_cell.angle_beta   90.00
_cell.angle_gamma   90.00
#
_symmetry.space_group_name_H-M   'P 1'
#
loop_
_entity.id
_entity.type
_entity.pdbx_description
1 polymer ?
#
loop_
_entity_poly.entity_id
_entity_poly.type
_entity_poly.pdbx_seq_one_letter_code
_entity_poly.pdbx_strand_id
1 'polypeptide(L)'
;MPTASQPRELRVANSKADTPRVVLFGRLDDGSFVARRVAEDQVPYTPAWPHATAQVMVYLEPDEEQLEHMLAALHDGRLEFGRLQEYGGLDGGFSTVPV
;
A
#
# COMPACT_ATOMS: atom_id res chain seq x y z
N MET A 1 -14.25 -30.38 -5.99
CA MET A 1 -13.05 -30.01 -5.22
C MET A 1 -12.85 -28.52 -5.41
N PRO A 2 -13.05 -27.65 -4.40
CA PRO A 2 -12.74 -26.23 -4.56
C PRO A 2 -11.22 -26.09 -4.72
N THR A 3 -10.81 -25.46 -5.82
CA THR A 3 -9.44 -25.08 -6.10
C THR A 3 -8.94 -24.21 -4.96
N ALA A 4 -7.84 -24.60 -4.31
CA ALA A 4 -7.15 -23.74 -3.37
C ALA A 4 -6.85 -22.42 -4.09
N SER A 5 -7.47 -21.32 -3.66
CA SER A 5 -7.11 -19.99 -4.13
C SER A 5 -5.65 -19.77 -3.78
N GLN A 6 -4.77 -19.87 -4.77
CA GLN A 6 -3.39 -19.46 -4.60
C GLN A 6 -3.39 -18.01 -4.10
N PRO A 7 -2.52 -17.63 -3.13
CA PRO A 7 -2.35 -16.23 -2.80
C PRO A 7 -2.02 -15.49 -4.10
N ARG A 8 -2.82 -14.49 -4.47
CA ARG A 8 -2.54 -13.73 -5.69
C ARG A 8 -1.35 -12.83 -5.36
N GLU A 9 -0.28 -12.95 -6.12
CA GLU A 9 0.91 -12.12 -5.95
C GLU A 9 0.84 -10.95 -6.93
N LEU A 10 0.89 -9.72 -6.41
CA LEU A 10 0.88 -8.51 -7.20
C LEU A 10 2.30 -7.94 -7.30
N ARG A 11 2.81 -7.79 -8.52
CA ARG A 11 4.12 -7.17 -8.75
C ARG A 11 3.97 -5.67 -8.91
N VAL A 12 4.45 -4.91 -7.93
CA VAL A 12 4.33 -3.45 -7.86
C VAL A 12 5.70 -2.82 -8.04
N ALA A 13 5.79 -1.72 -8.79
CA ALA A 13 7.04 -0.99 -8.94
C ALA A 13 7.45 -0.35 -7.61
N ASN A 14 8.75 -0.38 -7.31
CA ASN A 14 9.31 0.35 -6.18
C ASN A 14 9.51 1.81 -6.57
N SER A 15 9.55 2.66 -5.54
CA SER A 15 9.92 4.07 -5.69
C SER A 15 11.36 4.23 -6.17
N LYS A 16 11.67 5.40 -6.74
CA LYS A 16 13.01 5.73 -7.24
C LYS A 16 13.60 6.88 -6.45
N ALA A 17 14.87 6.76 -6.05
CA ALA A 17 15.59 7.80 -5.31
C ALA A 17 15.58 9.19 -6.00
N ASP A 18 15.64 9.25 -7.33
CA ASP A 18 15.59 10.51 -8.09
C ASP A 18 14.23 11.20 -8.06
N THR A 19 13.13 10.46 -7.86
CA THR A 19 11.77 11.01 -7.82
C THR A 19 10.94 10.19 -6.85
N PRO A 20 11.16 10.34 -5.54
CA PRO A 20 10.57 9.45 -4.55
C PRO A 20 9.07 9.66 -4.49
N ARG A 21 8.34 8.62 -4.87
CA ARG A 21 6.90 8.49 -4.71
C ARG A 21 6.56 7.46 -3.66
N VAL A 22 5.51 7.72 -2.92
CA VAL A 22 5.06 6.83 -1.86
C VAL A 22 3.56 6.63 -1.95
N VAL A 23 3.11 5.53 -1.39
CA VAL A 23 1.71 5.31 -1.08
C VAL A 23 1.53 5.45 0.42
N LEU A 24 0.63 6.34 0.79
CA LEU A 24 0.11 6.39 2.14
C LEU A 24 -1.03 5.40 2.23
N PHE A 25 -0.99 4.52 3.22
CA PHE A 25 -2.12 3.68 3.61
C PHE A 25 -2.61 4.14 4.97
N GLY A 26 -3.92 4.37 5.07
CA GLY A 26 -4.61 4.76 6.30
C GLY A 26 -5.59 3.67 6.72
N ARG A 27 -5.62 3.38 8.02
CA ARG A 27 -6.70 2.62 8.65
C ARG A 27 -7.63 3.61 9.35
N LEU A 28 -8.90 3.59 9.01
CA LEU A 28 -9.92 4.44 9.61
C LEU A 28 -10.49 3.82 10.89
N ASP A 29 -11.22 4.60 11.68
CA ASP A 29 -11.82 4.15 12.95
C ASP A 29 -12.97 3.15 12.76
N ASP A 30 -13.66 3.22 11.62
CA ASP A 30 -14.70 2.27 11.22
C ASP A 30 -14.12 0.92 10.74
N GLY A 31 -12.79 0.80 10.68
CA GLY A 31 -12.08 -0.40 10.25
C GLY A 31 -11.78 -0.47 8.76
N SER A 32 -12.25 0.51 7.97
CA SER A 32 -11.95 0.63 6.55
C SER A 32 -10.48 1.02 6.29
N PHE A 33 -10.00 0.70 5.09
CA PHE A 33 -8.68 1.08 4.62
C PHE A 33 -8.79 2.07 3.46
N VAL A 34 -7.93 3.07 3.48
CA VAL A 34 -7.80 4.08 2.43
C VAL A 34 -6.34 4.17 1.99
N ALA A 35 -6.10 4.53 0.74
CA ALA A 35 -4.75 4.75 0.28
C ALA A 35 -4.67 5.88 -0.74
N ARG A 36 -3.52 6.56 -0.79
CA ARG A 36 -3.25 7.63 -1.74
C ARG A 36 -1.78 7.66 -2.13
N ARG A 37 -1.54 7.81 -3.43
CA ARG A 37 -0.21 8.06 -4.01
C ARG A 37 0.14 9.53 -3.85
N VAL A 38 1.32 9.80 -3.33
CA VAL A 38 1.86 11.16 -3.16
C VAL A 38 3.36 11.15 -3.46
N ALA A 39 3.90 12.31 -3.84
CA ALA A 39 5.35 12.50 -3.78
C ALA A 39 5.79 12.54 -2.30
N GLU A 40 7.00 12.08 -2.01
CA GLU A 40 7.52 12.05 -0.64
C GLU A 40 7.51 13.45 0.01
N ASP A 41 7.86 14.50 -0.75
CA ASP A 41 7.86 15.89 -0.26
C ASP A 41 6.45 16.45 -0.02
N GLN A 42 5.42 15.80 -0.55
CA GLN A 42 4.01 16.16 -0.41
C GLN A 42 3.30 15.34 0.68
N VAL A 43 4.02 14.50 1.42
CA VAL A 43 3.46 13.75 2.53
C VAL A 43 3.09 14.72 3.67
N PRO A 44 1.83 14.73 4.14
CA PRO A 44 1.42 15.65 5.19
C PRO A 44 2.07 15.27 6.53
N TYR A 45 2.45 16.28 7.31
CA TYR A 45 2.92 16.11 8.69
C TYR A 45 1.80 15.67 9.66
N THR A 46 0.54 15.81 9.25
CA THR A 46 -0.64 15.35 9.95
C THR A 46 -1.25 14.13 9.24
N PRO A 47 -2.09 13.32 9.92
CA PRO A 47 -2.82 12.25 9.25
C PRO A 47 -3.52 12.75 7.97
N ALA A 48 -3.35 12.02 6.87
CA ALA A 48 -3.86 12.41 5.56
C ALA A 48 -5.39 12.31 5.46
N TRP A 49 -6.02 11.55 6.37
CA TRP A 49 -7.47 11.38 6.45
C TRP A 49 -8.00 11.73 7.84
N PRO A 50 -9.16 12.42 7.91
CA PRO A 50 -9.86 12.61 9.17
C PRO A 50 -10.27 11.24 9.73
N HIS A 51 -10.13 11.07 11.04
CA HIS A 51 -10.41 9.81 11.76
C HIS A 51 -9.51 8.60 11.41
N ALA A 52 -8.37 8.83 10.73
CA ALA A 52 -7.37 7.78 10.62
C ALA A 52 -6.83 7.39 12.01
N THR A 53 -6.95 6.11 12.35
CA THR A 53 -6.40 5.52 13.58
C THR A 53 -4.94 5.15 13.42
N ALA A 54 -4.52 4.81 12.20
CA ALA A 54 -3.13 4.55 11.85
C ALA A 54 -2.85 4.98 10.40
N GLN A 55 -1.60 5.35 10.13
CA GLN A 55 -1.12 5.66 8.79
C GLN A 55 0.29 5.09 8.63
N VAL A 56 0.56 4.49 7.48
CA VAL A 56 1.89 4.03 7.08
C VAL A 56 2.24 4.57 5.71
N MET A 57 3.52 4.89 5.53
CA MET A 57 4.10 5.30 4.26
C MET A 57 4.91 4.15 3.67
N VAL A 58 4.69 3.88 2.39
CA VAL A 58 5.29 2.74 1.68
C VAL A 58 5.89 3.21 0.36
N TYR A 59 7.13 2.82 0.09
CA TYR A 59 7.88 3.22 -1.11
C TYR A 59 7.54 2.34 -2.32
N LEU A 60 6.29 2.44 -2.76
CA LEU A 60 5.76 1.77 -3.94
C LEU A 60 5.13 2.78 -4.90
N GLU A 61 5.13 2.41 -6.18
CA GLU A 61 4.46 3.13 -7.27
C GLU A 61 3.40 2.24 -7.94
N PRO A 62 2.32 1.85 -7.23
CA PRO A 62 1.26 1.08 -7.84
C PRO A 62 0.45 1.93 -8.82
N ASP A 63 0.00 1.29 -9.88
CA ASP A 63 -1.07 1.81 -10.73
C ASP A 63 -2.43 1.78 -10.00
N GLU A 64 -3.46 2.36 -10.60
CA GLU A 64 -4.79 2.45 -9.98
C GLU A 64 -5.38 1.08 -9.64
N GLU A 65 -5.37 0.15 -10.61
CA GLU A 65 -5.84 -1.23 -10.42
C GLU A 65 -5.04 -1.97 -9.33
N GLN A 66 -3.73 -1.75 -9.29
CA GLN A 66 -2.85 -2.36 -8.30
C GLN A 66 -3.17 -1.88 -6.89
N LEU A 67 -3.43 -0.58 -6.74
CA LEU A 67 -3.81 0.02 -5.47
C LEU A 67 -5.17 -0.50 -4.99
N GLU A 68 -6.14 -0.65 -5.90
CA GLU A 68 -7.44 -1.23 -5.59
C GLU A 68 -7.31 -2.69 -5.11
N HIS A 69 -6.47 -3.49 -5.76
CA HIS A 69 -6.19 -4.86 -5.32
C HIS A 69 -5.55 -4.92 -3.94
N MET A 70 -4.59 -4.03 -3.65
CA MET A 70 -3.97 -3.95 -2.31
C MET A 70 -4.98 -3.55 -1.23
N LEU A 71 -5.87 -2.60 -1.52
CA LEU A 71 -6.94 -2.19 -0.60
C LEU A 71 -7.94 -3.33 -0.35
N ALA A 72 -8.35 -4.04 -1.40
CA ALA A 72 -9.21 -5.22 -1.28
C ALA A 72 -8.55 -6.31 -0.42
N ALA A 73 -7.25 -6.55 -0.62
CA ALA A 73 -6.49 -7.51 0.17
C ALA A 73 -6.39 -7.14 1.66
N LEU A 74 -6.23 -5.84 1.97
CA LEU A 74 -6.26 -5.34 3.34
C LEU A 74 -7.63 -5.57 3.98
N HIS A 75 -8.70 -5.28 3.24
CA HIS A 75 -10.07 -5.48 3.70
C HIS A 75 -10.41 -6.97 3.91
N ASP A 76 -9.94 -7.85 3.03
CA ASP A 76 -10.11 -9.30 3.15
C ASP A 76 -9.19 -9.95 4.19
N GLY A 77 -8.27 -9.19 4.80
CA GLY A 77 -7.27 -9.70 5.74
C GLY A 77 -6.19 -10.58 5.12
N ARG A 78 -6.04 -10.53 3.78
CA ARG A 78 -4.99 -11.22 3.03
C ARG A 78 -3.66 -10.47 3.08
N LEU A 79 -3.72 -9.14 3.20
CA LEU A 79 -2.59 -8.26 3.41
C LEU A 79 -2.67 -7.67 4.83
N GLU A 80 -1.59 -7.77 5.60
CA GLU A 80 -1.53 -7.19 6.94
C GLU A 80 -1.07 -5.73 6.89
N PHE A 81 -1.88 -4.82 7.42
CA PHE A 81 -1.56 -3.38 7.44
C PHE A 81 -0.20 -3.07 8.08
N GLY A 82 0.16 -3.78 9.16
CA GLY A 82 1.44 -3.59 9.85
C GLY A 82 2.67 -4.04 9.04
N ARG A 83 2.47 -4.89 8.03
CA ARG A 83 3.54 -5.37 7.14
C ARG A 83 3.72 -4.53 5.89
N LEU A 84 2.83 -3.57 5.65
CA LEU A 84 2.87 -2.75 4.42
C LEU A 84 4.22 -2.07 4.20
N GLN A 85 4.89 -1.63 5.27
CA GLN A 85 6.20 -0.99 5.21
C GLN A 85 7.37 -1.93 4.88
N GLU A 86 7.15 -3.25 4.99
CA GLU A 86 8.14 -4.26 4.59
C GLU A 86 8.20 -4.41 3.06
N TYR A 87 7.18 -3.93 2.36
CA TYR A 87 7.11 -3.94 0.90
C TYR A 87 7.57 -2.59 0.33
N GLY A 88 8.22 -2.62 -0.82
CA GLY A 88 8.73 -1.41 -1.47
C GLY A 88 10.12 -0.99 -1.01
N GLY A 89 10.65 0.00 -1.71
CA GLY A 89 11.99 0.52 -1.50
C GLY A 89 12.28 1.71 -2.41
N LEU A 90 13.40 2.39 -2.16
CA LEU A 90 13.84 3.57 -2.92
C LEU A 90 14.87 3.23 -4.02
N ASP A 91 15.43 2.02 -3.99
CA ASP A 91 16.42 1.55 -4.96
C ASP A 91 15.83 1.25 -6.36
N GLY A 92 14.52 1.49 -6.55
CA GLY A 92 13.78 1.08 -7.74
C GLY A 92 13.54 -0.43 -7.81
N GLY A 93 13.18 -0.92 -9.01
CA GLY A 93 12.82 -2.31 -9.24
C GLY A 93 11.36 -2.60 -8.94
N PHE A 94 11.08 -3.81 -8.42
CA PHE A 94 9.73 -4.27 -8.14
C PHE A 94 9.68 -5.04 -6.83
N SER A 95 8.59 -4.89 -6.09
CA SER A 95 8.22 -5.73 -4.95
C SER A 95 7.04 -6.63 -5.31
N THR A 96 6.97 -7.77 -4.65
CA THR A 96 5.82 -8.67 -4.73
C THR A 96 4.99 -8.51 -3.46
N VAL A 97 3.74 -8.10 -3.63
CA VAL A 97 2.78 -7.89 -2.53
C VAL A 97 1.72 -9.00 -2.60
N PRO A 98 1.42 -9.69 -1.49
CA PRO A 98 0.32 -10.64 -1.45
C PRO A 98 -1.02 -9.89 -1.45
N VAL A 99 -1.89 -10.21 -2.40
CA VAL A 99 -3.23 -9.61 -2.57
C VAL A 99 -4.38 -10.60 -2.72
#